data_AF-A0A7C7H6V6-F1
#
_entry.id   AF-A0A7C7H6V6-F1
#
_cell.length_a   1.000
_cell.length_b   1.000
_cell.length_c   1.000
_cell.angle_alpha   90.00
_cell.angle_beta   90.00
_cell.angle_gamma   90.00
#
_symmetry.space_group_name_H-M   'P 1'
#
loop_
_entity.id
_entity.type
_entity.pdbx_description
1 polymer ?
#
loop_
_entity_poly.entity_id
_entity_poly.type
_entity_poly.pdbx_seq_one_letter_code
_entity_poly.pdbx_strand_id
1 'polypeptide(L)'
;DGHGGVYRAIKRSGMIEGLRAKGIDVLYYCQVDNPLVFMSDPTFIGHHLLADAQMSVKVVEKTEASEKVGLVVENDGKVQCLEYSDISDELQAQTADDGGLLYRAGNIAVHVYDINFFEEMAEAHLPLHLANKKIKALAPGDAIPSDVDAIKFETFVFDALPLADRVVVQLADRMFEFAPVKNREGSDSASTSRTALSERAKAWLPLIDASIDCGDHQIEFSSKIVSGPQDLSYRKQQIQQGHQQLICSCGNKLVTLA
;
A
#
# COMPACT_ATOMS: atom_id res chain seq x y z
N ASP A 1 5.25 18.63 -1.15
CA ASP A 1 5.84 18.63 -2.51
C ASP A 1 5.61 17.26 -3.18
N GLY A 2 4.38 16.73 -3.07
CA GLY A 2 4.10 15.32 -3.38
C GLY A 2 4.66 14.35 -2.35
N HIS A 3 4.35 13.06 -2.53
CA HIS A 3 4.85 11.99 -1.66
C HIS A 3 6.31 11.59 -1.98
N GLY A 4 6.82 11.92 -3.17
CA GLY A 4 8.25 11.80 -3.51
C GLY A 4 9.16 12.73 -2.71
N GLY A 5 8.61 13.76 -2.05
CA GLY A 5 9.37 14.61 -1.13
C GLY A 5 9.94 13.87 0.09
N VAL A 6 9.47 12.64 0.35
CA VAL A 6 9.93 11.80 1.47
C VAL A 6 11.44 11.55 1.44
N TYR A 7 12.05 11.35 0.27
CA TYR A 7 13.49 11.09 0.16
C TYR A 7 14.32 12.24 0.75
N ARG A 8 14.03 13.47 0.31
CA ARG A 8 14.67 14.70 0.82
C ARG A 8 14.35 14.93 2.29
N ALA A 9 13.12 14.70 2.71
CA ALA A 9 12.69 14.93 4.09
C ALA A 9 13.44 14.02 5.07
N ILE A 10 13.53 12.72 4.76
CA ILE A 10 14.22 11.74 5.60
C ILE A 10 15.72 12.01 5.64
N LYS A 11 16.37 12.29 4.49
CA LYS A 11 17.80 12.64 4.46
C LYS A 11 18.10 13.90 5.28
N ARG A 12 17.35 14.99 5.08
CA ARG A 12 17.54 16.26 5.81
C ARG A 12 17.31 16.12 7.31
N SER A 13 16.48 15.18 7.74
CA SER A 13 16.25 14.93 9.16
C SER A 13 17.43 14.25 9.87
N GLY A 14 18.42 13.74 9.13
CA GLY A 14 19.52 12.94 9.68
C GLY A 14 19.10 11.52 10.08
N MET A 15 17.89 11.09 9.72
CA MET A 15 17.35 9.78 10.10
C MET A 15 18.12 8.62 9.47
N ILE A 16 18.61 8.78 8.23
CA ILE A 16 19.38 7.73 7.53
C ILE A 16 20.57 7.26 8.36
N GLU A 17 21.36 8.20 8.89
CA GLU A 17 22.54 7.90 9.72
C GLU A 17 22.16 7.20 11.03
N GLY A 18 21.05 7.62 11.62
CA GLY A 18 20.51 6.98 12.83
C GLY A 18 20.01 5.55 12.58
N LEU A 19 19.47 5.27 11.38
CA LEU A 19 19.03 3.94 10.98
C LEU A 19 20.23 3.03 10.68
N ARG A 20 21.22 3.52 9.93
CA ARG A 20 22.48 2.80 9.68
C ARG A 20 23.22 2.45 10.97
N ALA A 21 23.31 3.37 11.91
CA ALA A 21 23.94 3.13 13.21
C ALA A 21 23.24 2.03 14.03
N LYS A 22 21.97 1.73 13.74
CA LYS A 22 21.20 0.62 14.32
C LYS A 22 21.28 -0.67 13.50
N GLY A 23 22.05 -0.69 12.42
CA GLY A 23 22.15 -1.82 11.50
C GLY A 23 20.93 -2.01 10.61
N ILE A 24 20.16 -0.96 10.36
CA ILE A 24 19.02 -0.99 9.42
C ILE A 24 19.53 -0.64 8.03
N ASP A 25 19.32 -1.56 7.10
CA ASP A 25 19.71 -1.50 5.69
C ASP A 25 18.51 -1.45 4.73
N VAL A 26 17.31 -1.77 5.22
CA VAL A 26 16.07 -1.79 4.42
C VAL A 26 14.99 -0.90 5.02
N LEU A 27 14.28 -0.17 4.15
CA LEU A 27 13.15 0.70 4.51
C LEU A 27 11.85 0.16 3.92
N TYR A 28 10.84 -0.03 4.77
CA TYR A 28 9.46 -0.33 4.34
C TYR A 28 8.64 0.96 4.30
N TYR A 29 7.93 1.18 3.20
CA TYR A 29 7.10 2.36 2.96
C TYR A 29 5.67 1.95 2.60
N CYS A 30 4.68 2.67 3.12
CA CYS A 30 3.30 2.55 2.69
C CYS A 30 2.54 3.88 2.82
N GLN A 31 1.44 4.00 2.10
CA GLN A 31 0.46 5.07 2.34
C GLN A 31 -0.39 4.75 3.58
N VAL A 32 -0.83 5.80 4.27
CA VAL A 32 -1.58 5.69 5.53
C VAL A 32 -3.05 5.26 5.33
N ASP A 33 -3.56 5.38 4.11
CA ASP A 33 -4.98 5.23 3.79
C ASP A 33 -5.46 3.78 3.66
N ASN A 34 -4.58 2.78 3.76
CA ASN A 34 -4.92 1.36 3.60
C ASN A 34 -4.86 0.57 4.92
N PRO A 35 -6.00 0.32 5.61
CA PRO A 35 -6.03 -0.47 6.85
C PRO A 35 -5.65 -1.94 6.69
N LEU A 36 -5.63 -2.48 5.46
CA LEU A 36 -5.24 -3.86 5.20
C LEU A 36 -3.73 -4.05 5.05
N VAL A 37 -2.93 -3.00 5.00
CA VAL A 37 -1.49 -3.12 4.78
C VAL A 37 -0.82 -4.04 5.83
N PHE A 38 -0.05 -5.02 5.37
CA PHE A 38 0.82 -5.81 6.23
C PHE A 38 2.08 -5.01 6.55
N MET A 39 2.05 -4.29 7.67
CA MET A 39 3.19 -3.50 8.13
C MET A 39 4.44 -4.38 8.29
N SER A 40 5.51 -4.01 7.59
CA SER A 40 6.78 -4.75 7.59
C SER A 40 6.62 -6.23 7.21
N ASP A 41 5.85 -6.52 6.14
CA ASP A 41 5.65 -7.88 5.64
C ASP A 41 6.99 -8.62 5.40
N PRO A 42 7.29 -9.67 6.18
CA PRO A 42 8.56 -10.39 6.08
C PRO A 42 8.70 -11.15 4.74
N THR A 43 7.60 -11.52 4.08
CA THR A 43 7.65 -12.20 2.77
C THR A 43 8.14 -11.22 1.71
N PHE A 44 7.58 -10.02 1.69
CA PHE A 44 7.97 -8.97 0.75
C PHE A 44 9.39 -8.46 0.98
N ILE A 45 9.77 -8.25 2.24
CA ILE A 45 11.14 -7.87 2.60
C ILE A 45 12.12 -9.00 2.24
N GLY A 46 11.77 -10.26 2.51
CA GLY A 46 12.58 -11.41 2.14
C GLY A 46 12.79 -11.53 0.63
N HIS A 47 11.75 -11.29 -0.17
CA HIS A 47 11.85 -11.29 -1.63
C HIS A 47 12.76 -10.16 -2.14
N HIS A 48 12.63 -8.95 -1.58
CA HIS A 48 13.53 -7.83 -1.87
C HIS A 48 15.00 -8.20 -1.61
N LEU A 49 15.30 -8.76 -0.43
CA LEU A 49 16.65 -9.15 -0.04
C LEU A 49 17.22 -10.29 -0.90
N LEU A 50 16.42 -11.33 -1.18
CA LEU A 50 16.86 -12.48 -2.00
C LEU A 50 17.14 -12.08 -3.46
N ALA A 51 16.46 -11.06 -3.96
CA ALA A 51 16.68 -10.51 -5.29
C ALA A 51 17.79 -9.44 -5.34
N ASP A 52 18.40 -9.10 -4.20
CA ASP A 52 19.34 -7.98 -4.08
C ASP A 52 18.76 -6.67 -4.65
N ALA A 53 17.45 -6.46 -4.50
CA ALA A 53 16.73 -5.36 -5.13
C ALA A 53 17.07 -4.02 -4.46
N GLN A 54 17.05 -2.94 -5.24
CA GLN A 54 17.19 -1.57 -4.70
C GLN A 54 15.86 -0.97 -4.33
N MET A 55 14.81 -1.32 -5.08
CA MET A 55 13.43 -0.90 -4.83
C MET A 55 12.49 -2.06 -5.15
N SER A 56 11.50 -2.28 -4.32
CA SER A 56 10.42 -3.22 -4.59
C SER A 56 9.08 -2.52 -4.50
N VAL A 57 8.10 -3.01 -5.23
CA VAL A 57 6.72 -2.52 -5.23
C VAL A 57 5.74 -3.68 -5.11
N LYS A 58 4.74 -3.53 -4.23
CA LYS A 58 3.57 -4.41 -4.26
C LYS A 58 2.53 -3.89 -5.22
N VAL A 59 1.92 -4.82 -5.94
CA VAL A 59 0.81 -4.57 -6.85
C VAL A 59 -0.34 -5.51 -6.53
N VAL A 60 -1.55 -5.10 -6.86
CA VAL A 60 -2.73 -5.98 -6.89
C VAL A 60 -3.25 -6.05 -8.32
N GLU A 61 -3.97 -7.12 -8.64
CA GLU A 61 -4.62 -7.23 -9.94
C GLU A 61 -5.70 -6.14 -10.08
N LYS A 62 -5.56 -5.28 -11.10
CA LYS A 62 -6.59 -4.37 -11.59
C LYS A 62 -7.58 -5.19 -12.42
N THR A 63 -8.86 -5.19 -12.03
CA THR A 63 -9.89 -6.00 -12.69
C THR A 63 -10.79 -5.18 -13.61
N GLU A 64 -10.87 -3.87 -13.40
CA GLU A 64 -11.75 -2.97 -14.14
C GLU A 64 -10.92 -1.89 -14.85
N ALA A 65 -11.13 -1.70 -16.16
CA ALA A 65 -10.38 -0.70 -16.94
C ALA A 65 -10.50 0.71 -16.35
N SER A 66 -11.66 1.03 -15.76
CA SER A 66 -11.98 2.32 -15.15
C SER A 66 -11.40 2.55 -13.74
N GLU A 67 -10.74 1.54 -13.14
CA GLU A 67 -10.13 1.69 -11.82
C GLU A 67 -8.98 2.71 -11.87
N LYS A 68 -9.07 3.74 -11.00
CA LYS A 68 -8.10 4.84 -10.89
C LYS A 68 -6.92 4.44 -10.01
N VAL A 69 -6.05 3.62 -10.59
CA VAL A 69 -4.82 3.12 -9.96
C VAL A 69 -3.66 3.27 -10.93
N GLY A 70 -2.50 3.69 -10.43
CA GLY A 70 -1.27 3.68 -11.22
C GLY A 70 -0.91 2.25 -11.61
N LEU A 71 -0.35 2.07 -12.81
CA LEU A 71 0.03 0.77 -13.35
C LEU A 71 1.54 0.63 -13.35
N VAL A 72 2.04 -0.41 -12.69
CA VAL A 72 3.43 -0.81 -12.79
C VAL A 72 3.63 -1.55 -14.09
N VAL A 73 4.52 -1.05 -14.93
CA VAL A 73 4.82 -1.61 -16.25
C VAL A 73 6.32 -1.73 -16.43
N GLU A 74 6.72 -2.59 -17.34
CA GLU A 74 8.06 -2.56 -17.91
C GLU A 74 8.02 -1.80 -19.23
N ASN A 75 8.92 -0.83 -19.40
CA ASN A 75 9.12 -0.10 -20.63
C ASN A 75 10.62 0.03 -20.91
N ASP A 76 11.07 -0.41 -22.08
CA ASP A 76 12.48 -0.43 -22.46
C ASP A 76 13.41 -1.05 -21.40
N GLY A 77 12.96 -2.14 -20.77
CA GLY A 77 13.71 -2.87 -19.73
C GLY A 77 13.78 -2.15 -18.38
N LYS A 78 13.02 -1.07 -18.18
CA LYS A 78 12.90 -0.37 -16.91
C LYS A 78 11.50 -0.51 -16.34
N VAL A 79 11.42 -0.86 -15.05
CA VAL A 79 10.17 -0.87 -14.30
C VAL A 79 9.80 0.57 -13.96
N GLN A 80 8.57 0.96 -14.22
CA GLN A 80 8.04 2.29 -13.89
C GLN A 80 6.56 2.19 -13.50
N CYS A 81 6.05 3.22 -12.81
CA CYS A 81 4.64 3.33 -12.50
C CYS A 81 4.05 4.47 -13.34
N LEU A 82 3.09 4.15 -14.19
CA LEU A 82 2.34 5.11 -14.98
C LEU A 82 1.05 5.48 -14.26
N GLU A 83 0.79 6.76 -14.05
CA GLU A 83 -0.46 7.20 -13.45
C GLU A 83 -1.63 7.00 -14.41
N TYR A 84 -2.81 6.68 -13.87
CA TYR A 84 -3.99 6.40 -14.69
C TYR A 84 -4.42 7.60 -15.55
N SER A 85 -4.06 8.82 -15.15
CA SER A 85 -4.32 10.05 -15.92
C SER A 85 -3.47 10.16 -17.18
N ASP A 86 -2.36 9.43 -17.23
CA ASP A 86 -1.36 9.53 -18.30
C ASP A 86 -1.48 8.36 -19.29
N ILE A 87 -2.45 7.46 -19.09
CA ILE A 87 -2.69 6.27 -19.91
C ILE A 87 -4.03 6.43 -20.64
N SER A 88 -4.04 6.21 -21.96
CA SER A 88 -5.26 6.29 -22.76
C SER A 88 -6.28 5.22 -22.36
N ASP A 89 -7.57 5.53 -22.51
CA ASP A 89 -8.66 4.58 -22.24
C ASP A 89 -8.52 3.30 -23.06
N GLU A 90 -7.99 3.40 -24.29
CA GLU A 90 -7.71 2.26 -25.16
C GLU A 90 -6.68 1.30 -24.54
N LEU A 91 -5.56 1.83 -24.02
CA LEU A 91 -4.55 1.02 -23.35
C LEU A 91 -5.07 0.45 -22.03
N GLN A 92 -5.87 1.22 -21.28
CA GLN A 92 -6.46 0.75 -20.02
C GLN A 92 -7.49 -0.37 -20.22
N ALA A 93 -8.13 -0.44 -21.39
CA ALA A 93 -9.11 -1.46 -21.75
C ALA A 93 -8.53 -2.62 -22.56
N GLN A 94 -7.23 -2.60 -22.89
CA GLN A 94 -6.59 -3.65 -23.66
C GLN A 94 -6.62 -4.98 -22.88
N THR A 95 -7.02 -6.06 -23.55
CA THR A 95 -7.12 -7.39 -22.95
C THR A 95 -5.94 -8.27 -23.30
N ALA A 96 -5.53 -9.15 -22.38
CA ALA A 96 -4.60 -10.24 -22.63
C ALA A 96 -5.31 -11.48 -23.19
N ASP A 97 -4.54 -12.49 -23.60
CA ASP A 97 -5.05 -13.75 -24.16
C ASP A 97 -5.91 -14.56 -23.18
N ASP A 98 -5.76 -14.32 -21.88
CA ASP A 98 -6.53 -14.96 -20.81
C ASP A 98 -7.90 -14.28 -20.57
N GLY A 99 -8.22 -13.22 -21.30
CA GLY A 99 -9.45 -12.45 -21.17
C GLY A 99 -9.43 -11.40 -20.06
N GLY A 100 -8.36 -11.31 -19.27
CA GLY A 100 -8.14 -10.23 -18.31
C GLY A 100 -7.57 -8.97 -18.95
N LEU A 101 -7.35 -7.93 -18.16
CA LEU A 101 -6.66 -6.73 -18.63
C LEU A 101 -5.17 -7.04 -18.88
N LEU A 102 -4.62 -6.53 -19.99
CA LEU A 102 -3.21 -6.65 -20.32
C LEU A 102 -2.36 -5.92 -19.28
N TYR A 103 -2.71 -4.67 -18.98
CA TYR A 103 -2.04 -3.86 -17.96
C TYR A 103 -2.84 -3.91 -16.66
N ARG A 104 -2.47 -4.84 -15.79
CA ARG A 104 -3.22 -5.15 -14.56
C ARG A 104 -2.42 -5.10 -13.27
N ALA A 105 -1.15 -4.71 -13.30
CA ALA A 105 -0.34 -4.56 -12.10
C ALA A 105 -0.62 -3.21 -11.41
N GLY A 106 -1.70 -3.12 -10.65
CA GLY A 106 -2.14 -1.91 -9.96
C GLY A 106 -1.26 -1.61 -8.74
N ASN A 107 -0.57 -0.46 -8.75
CA ASN A 107 0.27 0.00 -7.65
C ASN A 107 -0.57 0.32 -6.40
N ILE A 108 -0.25 -0.34 -5.28
CA ILE A 108 -0.91 -0.09 -3.98
C ILE A 108 -0.08 0.82 -3.05
N ALA A 109 0.97 1.45 -3.59
CA ALA A 109 1.86 2.38 -2.90
C ALA A 109 2.51 1.79 -1.64
N VAL A 110 2.86 0.50 -1.72
CA VAL A 110 3.65 -0.23 -0.73
C VAL A 110 4.99 -0.59 -1.37
N HIS A 111 6.07 -0.12 -0.77
CA HIS A 111 7.42 -0.24 -1.32
C HIS A 111 8.41 -0.72 -0.26
N VAL A 112 9.47 -1.36 -0.72
CA VAL A 112 10.66 -1.67 0.09
C VAL A 112 11.88 -1.08 -0.62
N TYR A 113 12.82 -0.51 0.12
CA TYR A 113 14.02 0.11 -0.43
C TYR A 113 15.27 -0.38 0.28
N ASP A 114 16.34 -0.56 -0.50
CA ASP A 114 17.69 -0.47 0.04
C ASP A 114 17.93 0.96 0.54
N ILE A 115 18.53 1.11 1.72
CA ILE A 115 18.70 2.41 2.37
C ILE A 115 19.65 3.34 1.59
N ASN A 116 20.64 2.80 0.87
CA ASN A 116 21.57 3.61 0.08
C ASN A 116 20.87 4.14 -1.17
N PHE A 117 20.15 3.29 -1.89
CA PHE A 117 19.30 3.71 -3.01
C PHE A 117 18.29 4.77 -2.57
N PHE A 118 17.63 4.58 -1.41
CA PHE A 118 16.69 5.57 -0.88
C PHE A 118 17.35 6.94 -0.62
N GLU A 119 18.58 6.95 -0.08
CA GLU A 119 19.33 8.19 0.14
C GLU A 119 19.74 8.86 -1.17
N GLU A 120 20.14 8.09 -2.19
CA GLU A 120 20.47 8.60 -3.52
C GLU A 120 19.27 9.31 -4.16
N MET A 121 18.05 8.79 -3.97
CA MET A 121 16.83 9.42 -4.47
C MET A 121 16.55 10.80 -3.86
N ALA A 122 17.17 11.16 -2.73
CA ALA A 122 17.06 12.51 -2.18
C ALA A 122 17.77 13.56 -3.05
N GLU A 123 18.82 13.17 -3.77
CA GLU A 123 19.56 14.01 -4.72
C GLU A 123 19.09 13.82 -6.17
N ALA A 124 18.25 12.81 -6.42
CA ALA A 124 17.70 12.56 -7.74
C ALA A 124 16.73 13.67 -8.16
N HIS A 125 16.80 14.04 -9.45
CA HIS A 125 15.88 14.98 -10.06
C HIS A 125 14.61 14.23 -10.52
N LEU A 126 13.77 13.84 -9.56
CA LEU A 126 12.48 13.21 -9.88
C LEU A 126 11.59 14.16 -10.69
N PRO A 127 10.78 13.65 -11.64
CA PRO A 127 9.86 14.46 -12.43
C PRO A 127 8.92 15.29 -11.57
N LEU A 128 8.60 16.49 -12.05
CA LEU A 128 7.55 17.33 -11.47
C LEU A 128 6.23 17.07 -12.19
N HIS A 129 5.25 16.58 -11.44
CA HIS A 129 3.88 16.37 -11.88
C HIS A 129 3.04 17.61 -11.59
N LEU A 130 2.16 17.95 -12.54
CA LEU A 130 1.33 19.15 -12.50
C LEU A 130 -0.11 18.77 -12.09
N ALA A 131 -0.52 19.16 -10.89
CA ALA A 131 -1.90 18.98 -10.43
C ALA A 131 -2.67 20.31 -10.50
N ASN A 132 -3.67 20.37 -11.37
CA ASN A 132 -4.61 21.49 -11.41
C ASN A 132 -5.50 21.50 -10.16
N LYS A 133 -5.52 22.61 -9.42
CA LYS A 133 -6.29 22.77 -8.18
C LYS A 133 -6.97 24.14 -8.16
N LYS A 134 -8.15 24.18 -7.54
CA LYS A 134 -8.73 25.43 -7.05
C LYS A 134 -8.21 25.69 -5.64
N ILE A 135 -7.57 26.83 -5.42
CA ILE A 135 -7.03 27.23 -4.13
C ILE A 135 -7.61 28.57 -3.70
N LYS A 136 -7.68 28.81 -2.40
CA LYS A 136 -7.99 30.13 -1.85
C LYS A 136 -6.74 31.01 -1.89
N ALA A 137 -6.81 32.15 -2.56
CA ALA A 137 -5.72 33.12 -2.64
C ALA A 137 -6.24 34.55 -2.43
N LEU A 138 -5.38 35.44 -1.91
CA LEU A 138 -5.68 36.85 -1.72
C LEU A 138 -5.05 37.67 -2.86
N ALA A 139 -5.85 38.42 -3.61
CA ALA A 139 -5.31 39.34 -4.61
C ALA A 139 -4.75 40.60 -3.92
N PRO A 140 -3.78 41.30 -4.54
CA PRO A 140 -3.27 42.55 -3.99
C PRO A 140 -4.37 43.58 -3.73
N GLY A 141 -4.53 43.99 -2.48
CA GLY A 141 -5.55 44.97 -2.06
C GLY A 141 -6.87 44.37 -1.58
N ASP A 142 -7.08 43.06 -1.75
CA ASP A 142 -8.27 42.39 -1.22
C ASP A 142 -8.11 42.09 0.27
N ALA A 143 -9.23 42.10 1.00
CA ALA A 143 -9.30 41.69 2.40
C ALA A 143 -9.80 40.25 2.59
N ILE A 144 -10.39 39.65 1.54
CA ILE A 144 -11.04 38.33 1.58
C ILE A 144 -10.48 37.46 0.45
N PRO A 145 -9.96 36.26 0.73
CA PRO A 145 -9.48 35.34 -0.29
C PRO A 145 -10.60 34.85 -1.23
N SER A 146 -10.28 34.71 -2.51
CA SER A 146 -11.15 34.13 -3.55
C SER A 146 -10.58 32.81 -4.09
N ASP A 147 -11.40 32.03 -4.78
CA ASP A 147 -10.92 30.82 -5.46
C ASP A 147 -10.19 31.22 -6.74
N VAL A 148 -8.97 30.70 -6.91
CA VAL A 148 -8.18 30.86 -8.12
C VAL A 148 -7.74 29.50 -8.64
N ASP A 149 -7.62 29.39 -9.96
CA ASP A 149 -7.01 28.23 -10.60
C ASP A 149 -5.49 28.30 -10.40
N ALA A 150 -4.92 27.21 -9.89
CA ALA A 150 -3.50 27.09 -9.60
C ALA A 150 -2.97 25.73 -10.02
N ILE A 151 -1.66 25.71 -10.30
CA ILE A 151 -0.92 24.49 -10.58
C ILE A 151 -0.10 24.17 -9.34
N LYS A 152 -0.30 22.97 -8.79
CA LYS A 152 0.51 22.42 -7.70
C LYS A 152 1.53 21.46 -8.31
N PHE A 153 2.81 21.70 -8.02
CA PHE A 153 3.90 20.79 -8.42
C PHE A 153 4.13 19.73 -7.34
N GLU A 154 4.19 18.47 -7.76
CA GLU A 154 4.39 17.31 -6.89
C GLU A 154 5.43 16.36 -7.47
N THR A 155 6.20 15.71 -6.61
CA THR A 155 7.04 14.55 -6.98
C THR A 155 6.37 13.28 -6.49
N PHE A 156 6.50 12.18 -7.22
CA PHE A 156 5.93 10.90 -6.82
C PHE A 156 7.00 9.92 -6.36
N VAL A 157 6.69 9.17 -5.31
CA VAL A 157 7.61 8.21 -4.68
C VAL A 157 7.96 7.07 -5.64
N PHE A 158 7.04 6.66 -6.50
CA PHE A 158 7.28 5.59 -7.46
C PHE A 158 8.09 6.02 -8.68
N ASP A 159 8.37 7.31 -8.87
CA ASP A 159 9.25 7.80 -9.94
C ASP A 159 10.72 7.37 -9.73
N ALA A 160 11.05 6.82 -8.56
CA ALA A 160 12.32 6.18 -8.29
C ALA A 160 12.47 4.80 -8.97
N LEU A 161 11.37 4.11 -9.31
CA LEU A 161 11.40 2.77 -9.91
C LEU A 161 12.34 2.65 -11.13
N PRO A 162 12.27 3.53 -12.15
CA PRO A 162 13.14 3.42 -13.32
C PRO A 162 14.62 3.70 -13.03
N LEU A 163 14.93 4.32 -11.89
CA LEU A 163 16.29 4.63 -11.46
C LEU A 163 16.97 3.46 -10.74
N ALA A 164 16.20 2.46 -10.29
CA ALA A 164 16.75 1.23 -9.74
C ALA A 164 17.26 0.31 -10.86
N ASP A 165 18.39 -0.34 -10.61
CA ASP A 165 18.97 -1.38 -11.45
C ASP A 165 18.27 -2.73 -11.24
N ARG A 166 17.82 -3.00 -10.01
CA ARG A 166 17.10 -4.23 -9.66
C ARG A 166 15.82 -3.90 -8.93
N VAL A 167 14.70 -4.28 -9.53
CA VAL A 167 13.35 -4.07 -9.01
C VAL A 167 12.62 -5.39 -8.83
N VAL A 168 11.94 -5.54 -7.70
CA VAL A 168 10.96 -6.62 -7.50
C VAL A 168 9.56 -6.04 -7.59
N VAL A 169 8.74 -6.65 -8.45
CA VAL A 169 7.29 -6.43 -8.48
C VAL A 169 6.63 -7.66 -7.86
N GLN A 170 5.97 -7.47 -6.72
CA GLN A 170 5.30 -8.56 -6.02
C GLN A 170 3.78 -8.40 -6.11
N LEU A 171 3.12 -9.39 -6.74
CA LEU A 171 1.67 -9.49 -6.72
C LEU A 171 1.18 -9.86 -5.31
N ALA A 172 0.25 -9.08 -4.80
CA ALA A 172 -0.45 -9.28 -3.55
C ALA A 172 -1.92 -9.62 -3.82
N ASP A 173 -2.53 -10.35 -2.88
CA ASP A 173 -3.96 -10.62 -2.93
C ASP A 173 -4.73 -9.40 -2.42
N ARG A 174 -5.55 -8.81 -3.30
CA ARG A 174 -6.37 -7.63 -2.99
C ARG A 174 -7.24 -7.84 -1.76
N MET A 175 -7.84 -9.03 -1.60
CA MET A 175 -8.75 -9.31 -0.47
C MET A 175 -8.02 -9.20 0.87
N PHE A 176 -6.74 -9.54 0.91
CA PHE A 176 -5.95 -9.54 2.12
C PHE A 176 -5.19 -8.24 2.38
N GLU A 177 -4.81 -7.51 1.32
CA GLU A 177 -3.81 -6.45 1.43
C GLU A 177 -4.26 -5.07 0.97
N PHE A 178 -5.42 -4.90 0.32
CA PHE A 178 -5.79 -3.60 -0.27
C PHE A 178 -7.28 -3.25 -0.13
N ALA A 179 -7.56 -2.29 0.76
CA ALA A 179 -8.87 -1.65 0.88
C ALA A 179 -8.71 -0.20 1.34
N PRO A 180 -8.32 0.74 0.45
CA PRO A 180 -7.98 2.11 0.82
C PRO A 180 -9.19 2.94 1.26
N VAL A 181 -8.93 4.01 2.01
CA VAL A 181 -9.91 5.00 2.46
C VAL A 181 -9.60 6.34 1.79
N LYS A 182 -10.23 6.59 0.64
CA LYS A 182 -10.08 7.80 -0.18
C LYS A 182 -11.33 8.70 -0.15
N ASN A 183 -12.50 8.11 0.05
CA ASN A 183 -13.79 8.79 -0.03
C ASN A 183 -14.54 8.78 1.30
N ARG A 184 -15.40 9.78 1.51
CA ARG A 184 -16.26 9.86 2.71
C ARG A 184 -17.25 8.69 2.77
N GLU A 185 -17.85 8.35 1.63
CA GLU A 185 -18.87 7.32 1.44
C GLU A 185 -18.67 6.66 0.06
N GLY A 186 -19.30 5.50 -0.16
CA GLY A 186 -19.18 4.76 -1.42
C GLY A 186 -17.91 3.90 -1.50
N SER A 187 -17.37 3.72 -2.71
CA SER A 187 -16.12 2.98 -2.94
C SER A 187 -14.94 3.63 -2.21
N ASP A 188 -13.97 2.82 -1.81
CA ASP A 188 -12.77 3.26 -1.07
C ASP A 188 -13.12 4.17 0.13
N SER A 189 -14.10 3.78 0.94
CA SER A 189 -14.53 4.52 2.13
C SER A 189 -14.26 3.74 3.41
N ALA A 190 -14.36 4.41 4.56
CA ALA A 190 -14.22 3.76 5.87
C ALA A 190 -15.21 2.58 6.05
N SER A 191 -16.38 2.64 5.41
CA SER A 191 -17.34 1.54 5.45
C SER A 191 -16.87 0.33 4.66
N THR A 192 -16.35 0.53 3.44
CA THR A 192 -15.85 -0.59 2.61
C THR A 192 -14.59 -1.21 3.21
N SER A 193 -13.67 -0.41 3.77
CA SER A 193 -12.47 -0.94 4.44
C SER A 193 -12.80 -1.70 5.72
N ARG A 194 -13.82 -1.27 6.49
CA ARG A 194 -14.30 -2.01 7.67
C ARG A 194 -14.88 -3.38 7.27
N THR A 195 -15.65 -3.44 6.19
CA THR A 195 -16.13 -4.71 5.63
C THR A 195 -14.95 -5.58 5.21
N ALA A 196 -13.99 -5.04 4.47
CA ALA A 196 -12.83 -5.81 4.00
C ALA A 196 -11.97 -6.38 5.14
N LEU A 197 -11.77 -5.62 6.23
CA LEU A 197 -11.12 -6.12 7.46
C LEU A 197 -11.86 -7.32 8.05
N SER A 198 -13.19 -7.27 8.06
CA SER A 198 -14.02 -8.37 8.54
C SER A 198 -13.96 -9.59 7.64
N GLU A 199 -14.01 -9.40 6.32
CA GLU A 199 -13.92 -10.51 5.37
C GLU A 199 -12.54 -11.18 5.42
N ARG A 200 -11.46 -10.40 5.58
CA ARG A 200 -10.12 -10.95 5.84
C ARG A 200 -10.09 -11.79 7.12
N ALA A 201 -10.65 -11.29 8.21
CA ALA A 201 -10.67 -12.01 9.47
C ALA A 201 -11.48 -13.32 9.37
N LYS A 202 -12.64 -13.27 8.72
CA LYS A 202 -13.46 -14.47 8.41
C LYS A 202 -12.72 -15.48 7.55
N ALA A 203 -11.95 -15.03 6.56
CA ALA A 203 -11.16 -15.93 5.71
C ALA A 203 -10.01 -16.62 6.49
N TRP A 204 -9.43 -15.93 7.47
CA TRP A 204 -8.36 -16.46 8.30
C TRP A 204 -8.83 -17.35 9.45
N LEU A 205 -10.05 -17.13 9.97
CA LEU A 205 -10.51 -17.85 11.16
C LEU A 205 -10.52 -19.38 11.00
N PRO A 206 -11.01 -19.98 9.88
CA PRO A 206 -10.97 -21.42 9.67
C PRO A 206 -9.55 -22.00 9.58
N LEU A 207 -8.55 -21.17 9.25
CA LEU A 207 -7.14 -21.58 9.22
C LEU A 207 -6.57 -21.72 10.63
N ILE A 208 -7.14 -20.98 11.59
CA ILE A 208 -6.74 -20.98 13.00
C ILE A 208 -7.56 -22.03 13.77
N ASP A 209 -8.89 -21.98 13.65
CA ASP A 209 -9.84 -22.89 14.29
C ASP A 209 -11.08 -23.08 13.41
N ALA A 210 -11.18 -24.25 12.79
CA ALA A 210 -12.26 -24.62 11.87
C ALA A 210 -13.59 -24.91 12.57
N SER A 211 -13.64 -24.96 13.91
CA SER A 211 -14.88 -25.21 14.66
C SER A 211 -15.75 -23.96 14.81
N ILE A 212 -15.20 -22.78 14.53
CA ILE A 212 -15.90 -21.52 14.74
C ILE A 212 -16.71 -21.15 13.50
N ASP A 213 -18.03 -21.07 13.69
CA ASP A 213 -18.95 -20.48 12.72
C ASP A 213 -19.19 -19.00 13.07
N CYS A 214 -18.87 -18.11 12.13
CA CYS A 214 -19.04 -16.67 12.28
C CYS A 214 -20.46 -16.21 11.93
N GLY A 215 -21.22 -16.99 11.16
CA GLY A 215 -22.44 -16.53 10.50
C GLY A 215 -22.26 -15.16 9.83
N ASP A 216 -23.24 -14.27 10.03
CA ASP A 216 -23.25 -12.91 9.48
C ASP A 216 -22.54 -11.88 10.38
N HIS A 217 -21.87 -12.33 11.44
CA HIS A 217 -21.23 -11.42 12.38
C HIS A 217 -19.99 -10.73 11.77
N GLN A 218 -19.77 -9.48 12.18
CA GLN A 218 -18.55 -8.75 11.85
C GLN A 218 -17.40 -9.24 12.74
N ILE A 219 -16.30 -9.67 12.15
CA ILE A 219 -15.15 -10.23 12.86
C ILE A 219 -14.00 -9.24 12.77
N GLU A 220 -13.24 -9.07 13.84
CA GLU A 220 -12.02 -8.27 13.84
C GLU A 220 -10.95 -8.97 14.66
N PHE A 221 -9.75 -9.10 14.07
CA PHE A 221 -8.57 -9.50 14.82
C PHE A 221 -7.77 -8.28 15.22
N SER A 222 -7.42 -8.21 16.50
CA SER A 222 -6.40 -7.27 16.96
C SER A 222 -5.07 -7.61 16.27
N SER A 223 -4.37 -6.59 15.77
CA SER A 223 -3.02 -6.73 15.21
C SER A 223 -1.98 -7.22 16.22
N LYS A 224 -2.29 -7.15 17.53
CA LYS A 224 -1.47 -7.78 18.59
C LYS A 224 -1.55 -9.31 18.57
N ILE A 225 -2.57 -9.86 17.93
CA ILE A 225 -2.85 -11.30 17.88
C ILE A 225 -2.52 -11.84 16.49
N VAL A 226 -3.08 -11.24 15.45
CA VAL A 226 -2.83 -11.59 14.05
C VAL A 226 -2.51 -10.32 13.30
N SER A 227 -1.23 -10.13 12.99
CA SER A 227 -0.72 -9.01 12.20
C SER A 227 -0.62 -9.36 10.70
N GLY A 228 -0.44 -10.65 10.39
CA GLY A 228 -0.34 -11.16 9.03
C GLY A 228 -0.39 -12.69 8.96
N PRO A 229 -0.27 -13.27 7.76
CA PRO A 229 -0.38 -14.71 7.53
C PRO A 229 0.57 -15.58 8.37
N GLN A 230 1.75 -15.06 8.71
CA GLN A 230 2.75 -15.73 9.55
C GLN A 230 2.25 -16.06 10.96
N ASP A 231 1.29 -15.30 11.49
CA ASP A 231 0.75 -15.54 12.83
C ASP A 231 -0.27 -16.69 12.85
N LEU A 232 -0.89 -17.01 11.70
CA LEU A 232 -2.01 -17.95 11.64
C LEU A 232 -1.62 -19.36 12.09
N SER A 233 -0.48 -19.87 11.63
CA SER A 233 0.04 -21.19 12.00
C SER A 233 0.40 -21.26 13.49
N TYR A 234 1.02 -20.20 14.01
CA TYR A 234 1.34 -20.07 15.43
C TYR A 234 0.07 -20.08 16.28
N ARG A 235 -0.98 -19.35 15.88
CA ARG A 235 -2.27 -19.34 16.59
C ARG A 235 -2.97 -20.69 16.55
N LYS A 236 -2.96 -21.37 15.40
CA LYS A 236 -3.49 -22.74 15.28
C LYS A 236 -2.81 -23.69 16.27
N GLN A 237 -1.48 -23.63 16.37
CA GLN A 237 -0.72 -24.48 17.29
C GLN A 237 -1.06 -24.18 18.75
N GLN A 238 -1.19 -22.91 19.13
CA GLN A 238 -1.57 -22.51 20.49
C GLN A 238 -2.96 -23.08 20.88
N ILE A 239 -3.95 -22.98 20.00
CA ILE A 239 -5.29 -23.54 20.24
C ILE A 239 -5.24 -25.07 20.40
N GLN A 240 -4.48 -25.76 19.54
CA GLN A 240 -4.27 -27.21 19.64
C GLN A 240 -3.59 -27.63 20.95
N GLN A 241 -2.82 -26.74 21.57
CA GLN A 241 -2.17 -26.94 22.88
C GLN A 241 -3.08 -26.54 24.06
N GLY A 242 -4.33 -26.14 23.82
CA GLY A 242 -5.28 -25.72 24.85
C GLY A 242 -5.07 -24.28 25.32
N HIS A 243 -4.26 -23.48 24.62
CA HIS A 243 -4.07 -22.06 24.95
C HIS A 243 -5.21 -21.25 24.35
N GLN A 244 -6.17 -20.87 25.19
CA GLN A 244 -7.36 -20.09 24.80
C GLN A 244 -7.09 -18.59 24.86
N GLN A 245 -6.50 -18.01 23.82
CA GLN A 245 -6.62 -16.55 23.60
C GLN A 245 -6.66 -16.21 22.10
N LEU A 246 -7.88 -16.24 21.56
CA LEU A 246 -8.26 -15.37 20.46
C LEU A 246 -9.22 -14.33 21.03
N ILE A 247 -8.77 -13.08 21.14
CA ILE A 247 -9.64 -11.96 21.52
C ILE A 247 -10.26 -11.46 20.22
N CYS A 248 -11.51 -11.85 19.96
CA CYS A 248 -12.32 -11.28 18.88
C CYS A 248 -13.36 -10.35 19.53
N SER A 249 -13.34 -9.06 19.18
CA SER A 249 -14.41 -8.14 19.60
C SER A 249 -15.51 -8.13 18.54
N CYS A 250 -16.67 -8.65 18.89
CA CYS A 250 -17.85 -8.63 18.03
C CYS A 250 -18.95 -7.86 18.77
N GLY A 251 -19.24 -6.62 18.37
CA GLY A 251 -20.35 -5.78 18.86
C GLY A 251 -20.69 -5.89 20.36
N ASN A 252 -20.08 -5.06 21.21
CA ASN A 252 -20.29 -5.03 22.68
C ASN A 252 -20.18 -6.37 23.44
N LYS A 253 -19.74 -7.45 22.78
CA LYS A 253 -19.40 -8.73 23.41
C LYS A 253 -17.97 -9.12 23.03
N LEU A 254 -17.13 -9.28 24.05
CA LEU A 254 -15.86 -9.98 23.91
C LEU A 254 -16.18 -11.43 23.60
N VAL A 255 -15.85 -11.91 22.41
CA VAL A 255 -15.76 -13.34 22.15
C VAL A 255 -14.34 -13.74 22.56
N THR A 256 -14.21 -14.13 23.81
CA THR A 256 -13.09 -14.96 24.28
C THR A 256 -13.49 -16.39 23.95
N LEU A 257 -12.79 -17.01 23.00
CA LEU A 257 -12.99 -18.44 22.73
C LEU A 257 -12.49 -19.21 23.95
N ALA A 258 -13.45 -19.80 24.67
CA ALA A 258 -13.28 -20.61 25.88
C ALA A 258 -13.31 -22.10 25.57
#